data_AF-U1N9E7-F1
#
_entry.id   AF-U1N9E7-F1
#
_cell.length_a   1.000
_cell.length_b   1.000
_cell.length_c   1.000
_cell.angle_alpha   90.00
_cell.angle_beta   90.00
_cell.angle_gamma   90.00
#
_symmetry.space_group_name_H-M   'P 1'
#
loop_
_entity.id
_entity.type
_entity.pdbx_description
1 polymer ?
#
loop_
_entity_poly.entity_id
_entity_poly.type
_entity_poly.pdbx_seq_one_letter_code
_entity_poly.pdbx_strand_id
1 'polypeptide(L)' 'MSISGLCEIGEKREAAHVCQRCGGAVCDNHYVDELGVCVNCADQSGQGDIGRGEPGRTHKNQDDVPQFR' A
#
# COMPACT_ATOMS: atom_id res chain seq x y z
N MET A 1 9.80 -9.27 29.32
CA MET A 1 9.22 -7.91 29.41
C MET A 1 8.18 -7.83 28.31
N SER A 2 6.91 -7.64 28.66
CA SER A 2 5.79 -7.95 27.77
C SER A 2 5.08 -6.68 27.33
N ILE A 3 5.26 -6.29 26.08
CA ILE A 3 4.51 -5.18 25.48
C ILE A 3 3.22 -5.72 24.88
N SER A 4 2.23 -5.95 25.76
CA SER A 4 0.82 -6.01 25.33
C SER A 4 0.44 -4.59 24.88
N GLY A 5 0.65 -4.31 23.61
CA GLY A 5 0.78 -2.95 23.10
C GLY A 5 -0.47 -2.09 23.22
N LEU A 6 -0.26 -0.81 23.53
CA LEU A 6 -1.14 0.25 23.04
C LEU A 6 -1.13 0.20 21.50
N CYS A 7 -2.24 0.61 20.88
CA CYS A 7 -2.35 0.65 19.43
C CYS A 7 -1.25 1.51 18.81
N GLU A 8 -0.41 0.93 17.94
CA GLU A 8 0.78 1.58 17.36
C GLU A 8 0.45 2.73 16.38
N ILE A 9 -0.83 2.92 16.05
CA ILE A 9 -1.37 4.04 15.25
C ILE A 9 -2.04 5.09 16.13
N GLY A 10 -2.45 4.73 17.35
CA GLY A 10 -3.24 5.57 18.24
C GLY A 10 -3.00 5.18 19.69
N GLU A 11 -1.90 5.69 20.24
CA GLU A 11 -1.24 5.36 21.52
C GLU A 11 -2.10 5.55 22.80
N LYS A 12 -3.41 5.70 22.64
CA LYS A 12 -4.40 6.05 23.68
C LYS A 12 -5.45 4.95 23.92
N ARG A 13 -5.38 3.85 23.17
CA ARG A 13 -6.23 2.66 23.33
C ARG A 13 -5.38 1.40 23.28
N GLU A 14 -5.78 0.38 24.03
CA GLU A 14 -5.19 -0.95 23.95
C GLU A 14 -5.42 -1.56 22.56
N ALA A 15 -4.50 -2.40 22.08
CA ALA A 15 -4.69 -3.13 20.84
C ALA A 15 -5.63 -4.33 21.04
N ALA A 16 -6.54 -4.53 20.09
CA ALA A 16 -7.49 -5.64 20.05
C ALA A 16 -7.20 -6.62 18.89
N HIS A 17 -6.59 -6.12 17.81
CA HIS A 17 -6.32 -6.84 16.57
C HIS A 17 -4.84 -6.77 16.19
N VAL A 18 -4.38 -7.74 15.38
CA VAL A 18 -3.02 -7.76 14.83
C VAL A 18 -3.10 -7.68 13.31
N CYS A 19 -2.46 -6.67 12.73
CA CYS A 19 -2.44 -6.45 11.29
C CYS A 19 -1.72 -7.60 10.58
N GLN A 20 -2.43 -8.35 9.73
CA GLN A 20 -1.88 -9.50 8.99
C GLN A 20 -0.69 -9.15 8.07
N ARG A 21 -0.56 -7.88 7.66
CA ARG A 21 0.46 -7.41 6.70
C ARG A 21 1.74 -6.85 7.34
N CYS A 22 1.68 -6.28 8.54
CA CYS A 22 2.87 -5.73 9.21
C CYS A 22 3.17 -6.35 10.59
N GLY A 23 2.28 -7.21 11.12
CA GLY A 23 2.40 -7.78 12.46
C GLY A 23 2.09 -6.80 13.60
N GLY A 24 1.79 -5.54 13.30
CA GLY A 24 1.56 -4.50 14.29
C GLY A 24 0.21 -4.60 15.02
N ALA A 25 0.20 -4.17 16.27
CA ALA A 25 -0.92 -4.25 17.20
C ALA A 25 -1.80 -2.99 17.12
N VAL A 26 -3.10 -3.16 16.83
CA VAL A 26 -4.04 -2.05 16.59
C VAL A 26 -5.39 -2.23 17.29
N CYS A 27 -6.04 -1.12 17.62
CA CYS A 27 -7.41 -1.11 18.10
C CYS A 27 -8.40 -1.14 16.94
N ASP A 28 -9.66 -1.49 17.21
CA ASP A 28 -10.75 -1.64 16.23
C ASP A 28 -10.93 -0.40 15.34
N ASN A 29 -10.67 0.79 15.89
CA ASN A 29 -10.77 2.08 15.19
C ASN A 29 -9.69 2.27 14.10
N HIS A 30 -8.63 1.46 14.11
CA HIS A 30 -7.53 1.51 13.16
C HIS A 30 -7.28 0.17 12.45
N TYR A 31 -8.21 -0.78 12.62
CA TYR A 31 -8.25 -2.06 11.92
C TYR A 31 -9.33 -2.00 10.83
N VAL A 32 -9.00 -2.50 9.64
CA VAL A 32 -9.91 -2.57 8.49
C VAL A 32 -10.29 -4.03 8.30
N ASP A 33 -11.41 -4.41 8.90
CA ASP A 33 -11.90 -5.80 8.94
C ASP A 33 -12.05 -6.41 7.54
N GLU A 34 -12.58 -5.62 6.60
CA GLU A 34 -12.73 -5.96 5.17
C GLU A 34 -11.44 -6.40 4.48
N LEU A 35 -10.27 -6.02 5.02
CA LEU A 35 -8.94 -6.31 4.46
C LEU A 35 -8.01 -7.07 5.44
N GLY A 36 -8.43 -7.31 6.68
CA GLY A 36 -7.61 -7.96 7.72
C GLY A 36 -6.36 -7.19 8.16
N VAL A 37 -6.28 -5.88 7.90
CA VAL A 37 -5.05 -5.07 8.09
C VAL A 37 -5.34 -3.72 8.73
N CYS A 38 -4.31 -3.04 9.23
CA CYS A 38 -4.46 -1.70 9.77
C CYS A 38 -4.66 -0.63 8.68
N VAL A 39 -5.23 0.52 9.04
CA VAL A 39 -5.55 1.62 8.09
C VAL A 39 -4.35 2.08 7.24
N ASN A 40 -3.14 2.14 7.82
CA ASN A 40 -1.92 2.51 7.10
C ASN A 40 -1.47 1.46 6.06
N CYS A 41 -1.87 0.19 6.24
CA CYS A 41 -1.69 -0.84 5.23
C CYS A 41 -2.83 -0.83 4.20
N ALA A 42 -4.07 -0.56 4.62
CA ALA A 42 -5.23 -0.47 3.74
C ALA A 42 -5.07 0.65 2.68
N ASP A 43 -4.63 1.83 3.10
CA ASP A 43 -4.35 2.97 2.22
C ASP A 43 -3.35 2.61 1.10
N GLN A 44 -2.22 1.99 1.48
CA GLN A 44 -1.23 1.47 0.54
C GLN A 44 -1.73 0.31 -0.34
N SER A 45 -2.79 -0.42 0.06
CA SER A 45 -3.41 -1.46 -0.78
C SER A 45 -4.34 -0.86 -1.84
N GLY A 46 -5.16 0.13 -1.47
CA GLY A 46 -6.10 0.81 -2.37
C GLY A 46 -5.46 1.73 -3.43
N GLN A 47 -4.14 1.88 -3.40
CA GLN A 47 -3.39 2.57 -4.46
C GLN A 47 -2.95 1.61 -5.59
N GLY A 48 -3.26 0.31 -5.48
CA GLY A 48 -2.87 -0.71 -6.45
C GLY A 48 -3.81 -0.88 -7.66
N ASP A 49 -5.07 -0.43 -7.57
CA ASP A 49 -6.12 -0.72 -8.57
C ASP A 49 -6.55 0.48 -9.44
N ILE A 50 -5.97 1.68 -9.27
CA ILE A 50 -6.20 2.86 -10.13
C ILE A 50 -5.49 2.71 -11.50
N GLY A 51 -5.83 1.64 -12.22
CA GLY A 51 -5.41 1.35 -13.59
C GLY A 51 -6.12 2.23 -14.61
N ARG A 52 -5.84 3.53 -14.64
CA ARG A 52 -6.28 4.43 -15.72
C ARG A 52 -5.22 5.44 -16.20
N GLY A 53 -4.02 4.93 -16.45
CA GLY A 53 -2.97 5.59 -17.22
C GLY A 53 -2.15 4.51 -17.93
N GLU A 54 -2.28 4.42 -19.26
CA GLU A 54 -1.75 3.28 -20.02
C GLU A 54 -0.21 3.26 -20.05
N PRO A 55 0.44 2.08 -20.00
CA PRO A 55 1.88 1.97 -20.17
C PRO A 55 2.24 2.29 -21.63
N GLY A 56 2.76 3.49 -21.87
CA GLY A 56 3.09 4.07 -23.18
C GLY A 56 4.16 3.32 -24.00
N ARG A 57 3.84 2.09 -24.41
CA ARG A 57 4.47 1.34 -25.50
C ARG A 57 3.39 1.23 -26.59
N THR A 58 3.63 1.53 -27.87
CA THR A 58 4.90 1.65 -28.58
C THR A 58 4.72 2.55 -29.80
N HIS A 59 5.68 3.44 -30.11
CA HIS A 59 5.81 3.97 -31.47
C HIS A 59 7.08 3.44 -32.14
N LYS A 60 6.98 2.22 -32.69
CA LYS A 60 7.96 1.73 -33.65
C LYS A 60 7.66 2.34 -35.01
N ASN A 61 8.52 3.23 -35.46
CA ASN A 61 8.75 3.47 -36.88
C ASN A 61 10.28 3.38 -37.11
N GLN A 62 10.72 2.88 -38.27
CA GLN A 62 12.10 2.40 -38.49
C GLN A 62 12.66 2.95 -39.81
N ASP A 63 12.52 4.26 -40.00
CA ASP A 63 12.70 4.99 -41.26
C ASP A 63 13.09 6.45 -40.93
N ASP A 64 13.89 7.22 -41.67
CA ASP A 64 15.10 6.99 -42.48
C ASP A 64 15.80 8.40 -42.57
N VAL A 65 17.05 8.67 -42.95
CA VAL A 65 18.15 7.93 -43.61
C VAL A 65 19.50 8.47 -43.09
N PRO A 66 20.62 7.71 -43.03
CA PRO A 66 21.93 8.27 -42.70
C PRO A 66 22.39 9.32 -43.73
N GLN A 67 22.64 10.55 -43.28
CA GLN A 67 23.21 11.62 -44.10
C GLN A 67 24.67 11.90 -43.73
N PHE A 68 25.52 11.95 -44.75
CA PHE A 68 26.97 12.04 -44.64
C PHE A 68 27.45 13.49 -44.63
N ARG A 69 28.39 13.83 -43.74
CA ARG A 69 29.50 14.76 -44.00
C ARG A 69 30.56 14.73 -42.91
#